data_AF-T2I9P9-F1
#
_entry.id   AF-T2I9P9-F1
#
_cell.length_a   1.000
_cell.length_b   1.000
_cell.length_c   1.000
_cell.angle_alpha   90.00
_cell.angle_beta   90.00
_cell.angle_gamma   90.00
#
_symmetry.space_group_name_H-M   'P 1'
#
loop_
_entity.id
_entity.type
_entity.pdbx_description
1 polymer ?
#
loop_
_entity_poly.entity_id
_entity_poly.type
_entity_poly.pdbx_seq_one_letter_code
_entity_poly.pdbx_strand_id
1 'polypeptide(L)' 'MKPNFESMTRQELKAYVLKNRDDQEALNILMGRRSPDNEATWYDFADNQEVSQDILKRKINQEIKN' A
#
# COMPACT_ATOMS: atom_id res chain seq x y z
N MET A 1 12.56 -4.13 23.73
CA MET A 1 13.04 -2.93 23.01
C MET A 1 12.41 -2.91 21.63
N LYS A 2 11.94 -1.75 21.15
CA LYS A 2 11.41 -1.64 19.79
C LYS A 2 12.57 -1.62 18.77
N PRO A 3 12.40 -2.20 17.58
CA PRO A 3 13.38 -2.07 16.50
C PRO A 3 13.48 -0.63 16.00
N ASN A 4 14.57 -0.30 15.32
CA ASN A 4 14.65 0.96 14.56
C ASN A 4 13.92 0.82 13.22
N PHE A 5 12.67 1.26 13.17
CA PHE A 5 11.84 1.17 11.97
C PHE A 5 12.39 1.98 10.79
N GLU A 6 13.08 3.10 11.03
CA GLU A 6 13.67 3.93 9.98
C GLU A 6 14.74 3.19 9.18
N SER A 7 15.51 2.33 9.85
CA SER A 7 16.52 1.49 9.19
C SER A 7 15.95 0.28 8.43
N MET A 8 14.67 -0.08 8.65
CA MET A 8 14.06 -1.20 7.96
C MET A 8 13.69 -0.85 6.54
N THR A 9 13.89 -1.77 5.61
CA THR A 9 13.24 -1.73 4.31
C THR A 9 11.72 -1.79 4.46
N ARG A 10 10.98 -1.38 3.42
CA ARG A 10 9.50 -1.48 3.44
C ARG A 10 9.02 -2.92 3.60
N GLN A 11 9.75 -3.91 3.07
CA GLN A 11 9.41 -5.33 3.20
C GLN A 11 9.57 -5.83 4.64
N GLU A 12 10.68 -5.48 5.30
CA GLU A 12 10.94 -5.86 6.70
C GLU A 12 9.94 -5.22 7.65
N LEU A 13 9.66 -3.92 7.49
CA LEU A 13 8.67 -3.22 8.29
C LEU A 13 7.27 -3.83 8.11
N LYS A 14 6.90 -4.18 6.87
CA LYS A 14 5.62 -4.88 6.59
C LYS A 14 5.57 -6.24 7.31
N ALA A 15 6.64 -7.03 7.25
CA ALA A 15 6.71 -8.32 7.94
C ALA A 15 6.59 -8.17 9.47
N TYR A 16 7.19 -7.11 10.03
CA TYR A 16 7.09 -6.78 11.45
C TYR A 16 5.65 -6.43 11.84
N VAL A 17 5.00 -5.51 11.12
CA VAL A 17 3.61 -5.09 11.37
C VAL A 17 2.65 -6.28 11.30
N LEU A 18 2.84 -7.19 10.34
CA LEU A 18 2.00 -8.39 10.21
C LEU A 18 2.08 -9.32 11.43
N LYS A 19 3.26 -9.39 12.08
CA LYS A 19 3.48 -10.18 13.31
C LYS A 19 3.04 -9.43 14.57
N ASN A 20 3.00 -8.10 14.54
CA ASN A 20 2.71 -7.23 15.68
C ASN A 20 1.55 -6.29 15.32
N ARG A 21 0.35 -6.85 15.12
CA ARG A 21 -0.80 -6.11 14.58
C ARG A 21 -1.28 -4.95 15.46
N ASP A 22 -0.98 -5.00 16.76
CA ASP A 22 -1.37 -3.98 17.73
C ASP A 22 -0.33 -2.86 17.88
N ASP A 23 0.84 -2.96 17.24
CA ASP A 23 1.85 -1.89 17.27
C ASP A 23 1.48 -0.78 16.28
N GLN A 24 0.65 0.15 16.75
CA GLN A 24 0.15 1.28 15.97
C GLN A 24 1.27 2.19 15.45
N GLU A 25 2.40 2.28 16.16
CA GLU A 25 3.55 3.08 15.72
C GLU A 25 4.17 2.48 14.45
N ALA A 26 4.42 1.17 14.44
CA ALA A 26 4.97 0.48 13.28
C ALA A 26 4.02 0.57 12.07
N LEU A 27 2.70 0.48 12.32
CA LEU A 27 1.68 0.65 11.29
C LEU A 27 1.69 2.07 10.72
N ASN A 28 1.75 3.10 11.58
CA ASN A 28 1.78 4.49 11.15
C ASN A 28 3.02 4.80 10.30
N ILE A 29 4.20 4.32 10.69
CA ILE A 29 5.44 4.50 9.93
C ILE A 29 5.34 3.79 8.57
N LEU A 30 4.78 2.58 8.52
CA LEU A 30 4.58 1.86 7.26
C LEU A 30 3.66 2.62 6.30
N MET A 31 2.57 3.19 6.82
CA MET A 31 1.61 3.98 6.04
C MET A 31 2.20 5.33 5.60
N GLY A 32 3.02 5.97 6.44
CA GLY A 32 3.72 7.21 6.12
C GLY A 32 4.73 7.07 4.97
N ARG A 33 5.16 5.84 4.63
CA ARG A 33 6.02 5.55 3.47
C ARG A 33 5.26 5.43 2.15
N ARG A 34 3.94 5.66 2.11
CA ARG A 34 3.21 5.77 0.83
C ARG A 34 3.66 7.03 0.09
N SER A 35 3.56 6.98 -1.24
CA SER A 35 3.63 8.18 -2.07
C SER A 35 2.60 9.20 -1.59
N PRO A 36 2.91 10.51 -1.68
CA PRO A 36 1.94 11.57 -1.48
C PRO A 36 0.65 11.33 -2.27
N ASP A 37 -0.50 11.72 -1.72
CA ASP A 37 -1.80 11.46 -2.37
C ASP A 37 -1.97 12.19 -3.71
N ASN A 38 -1.24 13.28 -3.94
CA ASN A 38 -1.18 13.98 -5.24
C ASN A 38 -0.36 13.24 -6.31
N GLU A 39 0.48 12.28 -5.91
CA GLU A 39 1.22 11.38 -6.81
C GLU A 39 0.55 10.01 -6.92
N ALA A 40 -0.53 9.77 -6.18
CA ALA A 40 -1.24 8.50 -6.19
C ALA A 40 -2.12 8.35 -7.44
N THR A 41 -2.07 7.17 -8.06
CA THR A 41 -3.02 6.80 -9.11
C THR A 41 -4.36 6.45 -8.47
N TRP A 42 -5.35 7.33 -8.65
CA TRP A 42 -6.72 7.11 -8.21
C TRP A 42 -7.52 6.40 -9.30
N TYR A 43 -8.23 5.34 -8.92
CA TYR A 43 -9.13 4.63 -9.82
C TYR A 43 -10.56 4.97 -9.42
N ASP A 44 -11.34 5.47 -10.38
CA ASP A 44 -12.76 5.70 -10.19
C ASP A 44 -13.49 4.35 -10.29
N PHE A 45 -13.54 3.66 -9.17
CA PHE A 45 -14.45 2.54 -8.98
C PHE A 45 -15.84 3.12 -8.73
N ALA A 46 -16.48 3.63 -9.77
CA ALA A 46 -17.93 3.80 -9.74
C ALA A 46 -18.56 2.48 -9.22
N ASP A 47 -19.75 2.53 -8.63
CA ASP A 47 -20.49 1.36 -8.07
C ASP A 47 -20.85 0.27 -9.10
N ASN A 48 -20.14 0.22 -10.23
CA ASN A 48 -20.19 -0.79 -11.25
C ASN A 48 -18.99 -1.75 -11.12
N GLN A 49 -19.29 -2.98 -10.71
CA GLN A 49 -18.32 -4.06 -10.59
C GLN A 49 -17.55 -4.36 -11.90
N GLU A 50 -18.15 -4.14 -13.07
CA GLU A 50 -17.54 -4.39 -14.37
C GLU A 50 -16.36 -3.43 -14.64
N VAL A 51 -16.52 -2.15 -14.29
CA VAL A 51 -15.47 -1.12 -14.41
C VAL A 51 -14.28 -1.48 -13.53
N SER A 52 -14.54 -1.94 -12.31
CA SER A 52 -13.50 -2.40 -11.38
C SER A 52 -12.70 -3.57 -11.92
N GLN A 53 -13.37 -4.54 -12.56
CA GLN A 53 -12.71 -5.71 -13.15
C GLN A 53 -11.88 -5.35 -14.38
N ASP A 54 -12.35 -4.42 -15.22
CA ASP A 54 -11.58 -3.95 -16.37
C ASP A 54 -10.28 -3.25 -15.93
N ILE A 55 -10.38 -2.31 -14.99
CA ILE A 55 -9.23 -1.61 -14.43
C ILE A 55 -8.22 -2.61 -13.85
N LEU A 56 -8.68 -3.63 -13.13
CA LEU A 56 -7.82 -4.66 -12.55
C LEU A 56 -7.11 -5.47 -13.63
N LYS A 57 -7.82 -5.91 -14.68
CA LYS A 57 -7.23 -6.65 -15.81
C LYS A 57 -6.14 -5.83 -16.51
N ARG A 58 -6.44 -4.57 -16.83
CA ARG A 58 -5.48 -3.65 -17.47
C ARG A 58 -4.25 -3.42 -16.59
N LYS A 59 -4.41 -3.36 -15.26
CA LYS A 59 -3.28 -3.27 -14.31
C LYS A 59 -2.44 -4.56 -14.29
N ILE A 60 -3.06 -5.73 -14.29
CA ILE A 60 -2.36 -7.04 -14.36
C ILE A 60 -1.57 -7.14 -15.67
N ASN A 61 -2.15 -6.67 -16.78
CA ASN A 61 -1.51 -6.64 -18.09
C ASN A 61 -0.47 -5.51 -18.26
N GLN A 62 -0.25 -4.68 -17.23
CA GLN A 62 0.68 -3.53 -17.25
C GLN A 62 0.30 -2.43 -18.27
N GLU A 63 -0.96 -2.36 -18.67
CA GLU A 63 -1.48 -1.34 -19.61
C GLU A 63 -1.74 0.01 -18.92
N ILE A 64 -1.70 0.04 -17.59
CA ILE A 64 -1.83 1.25 -16.77
C ILE A 64 -0.65 1.27 -15.78
N LYS A 65 -0.04 2.44 -15.58
CA LYS A 65 1.11 2.61 -14.68
C LYS A 65 0.74 2.34 -13.21
N ASN A 66 1.76 1.95 -12.44
CA ASN A 66 1.71 1.85 -10.98
C ASN A 66 1.68 3.23 -10.33
#